data_AF-A0A317YL16-F1
#
_entry.id   AF-A0A317YL16-F1
#
_cell.length_a   1.000
_cell.length_b   1.000
_cell.length_c   1.000
_cell.angle_alpha   90.00
_cell.angle_beta   90.00
_cell.angle_gamma   90.00
#
_symmetry.space_group_name_H-M   'P 1'
#
loop_
_entity.id
_entity.type
_entity.pdbx_description
1 polymer ?
#
loop_
_entity_poly.entity_id
_entity_poly.type
_entity_poly.pdbx_seq_one_letter_code
_entity_poly.pdbx_strand_id
1 'polypeptide(L)'
;CNENRNFKLNDLMSEFNISRSTALRDIKEIEALGVPLYSNPGKNGGYTIIGNRDQTKIAISDEELKALVFTLSSISNVSNLPFQTEYQEILKKLYNNSNKKELINQYNDLFQ
;
A
#
# COMPACT_ATOMS: atom_id res chain seq x y z
N CYS A 1 9.01 -5.87 -4.81
CA CYS A 1 9.73 -5.23 -3.69
C CYS A 1 9.59 -6.11 -2.47
N ASN A 2 10.70 -6.33 -1.75
CA ASN A 2 10.88 -7.38 -0.74
C ASN A 2 9.66 -7.57 0.19
N GLU A 3 9.09 -8.78 0.20
CA GLU A 3 7.86 -9.11 0.95
C GLU A 3 8.11 -9.45 2.42
N ASN A 4 9.38 -9.57 2.83
CA ASN A 4 9.74 -9.84 4.22
C ASN A 4 9.74 -8.55 5.06
N ARG A 5 8.59 -8.28 5.68
CA ARG A 5 8.40 -7.18 6.64
C ARG A 5 9.02 -7.45 8.03
N ASN A 6 9.82 -8.50 8.16
CA ASN A 6 10.46 -8.94 9.40
C ASN A 6 11.97 -9.07 9.18
N PHE A 7 12.77 -8.52 10.08
CA PHE A 7 14.23 -8.65 10.06
C PHE A 7 14.80 -8.82 11.47
N LYS A 8 15.96 -9.46 11.60
CA LYS A 8 16.67 -9.53 12.89
C LYS A 8 17.78 -8.49 12.93
N LEU A 9 18.11 -8.06 14.15
CA LEU A 9 19.21 -7.12 14.37
C LEU A 9 20.56 -7.67 13.86
N ASN A 10 20.77 -8.97 14.01
CA ASN A 10 22.01 -9.62 13.56
C ASN A 10 22.12 -9.63 12.02
N ASP A 11 20.99 -9.78 11.32
CA ASP A 11 20.98 -9.75 9.86
C ASP A 11 21.36 -8.34 9.38
N LEU A 12 20.81 -7.29 10.01
CA LEU A 12 21.17 -5.90 9.75
C LEU A 12 22.65 -5.60 10.03
N MET A 13 23.17 -6.09 11.16
CA MET A 13 24.58 -5.92 11.51
C MET A 13 25.50 -6.60 10.49
N SER A 14 25.15 -7.80 10.03
CA SER A 14 25.95 -8.55 9.06
C SER A 14 25.88 -7.97 7.65
N GLU A 15 24.69 -7.55 7.21
CA GLU A 15 24.46 -7.02 5.87
C GLU A 15 25.16 -5.69 5.66
N PHE A 16 25.10 -4.79 6.65
CA PHE A 16 25.68 -3.46 6.57
C PHE A 16 27.06 -3.35 7.23
N ASN A 17 27.57 -4.46 7.81
CA ASN A 17 28.83 -4.52 8.54
C ASN A 17 28.95 -3.44 9.64
N ILE A 18 27.88 -3.28 10.42
CA ILE A 18 27.77 -2.27 11.47
C ILE A 18 27.72 -2.89 12.86
N SER A 19 28.12 -2.10 13.85
CA SER A 19 28.04 -2.51 15.25
C SER A 19 26.58 -2.60 15.72
N ARG A 20 26.36 -3.34 16.82
CA ARG A 20 25.04 -3.43 17.45
C ARG A 20 24.49 -2.07 17.89
N SER A 21 25.34 -1.19 18.42
CA SER A 21 24.91 0.14 18.88
C SER A 21 24.56 1.07 17.72
N THR A 22 25.26 0.94 16.59
CA THR A 22 24.92 1.62 15.34
C THR A 22 23.58 1.14 14.82
N ALA A 23 23.40 -0.17 14.66
CA ALA A 23 22.15 -0.77 14.20
C ALA A 23 20.93 -0.35 15.04
N LEU A 24 21.07 -0.32 16.37
CA LEU A 24 20.00 0.12 17.28
C LEU A 24 19.72 1.63 17.20
N ARG A 25 20.74 2.44 16.93
CA ARG A 25 20.58 3.89 16.73
C ARG A 25 19.82 4.15 15.44
N ASP A 26 20.25 3.53 14.35
CA ASP A 26 19.66 3.72 13.02
C ASP A 26 18.18 3.30 13.02
N ILE A 27 17.84 2.18 13.69
CA ILE A 27 16.44 1.77 13.89
C ILE A 27 15.62 2.85 14.61
N LYS A 28 16.16 3.44 15.68
CA LYS A 28 15.47 4.53 16.41
C LYS A 28 15.32 5.80 15.58
N GLU A 29 16.33 6.13 14.76
CA GLU A 29 16.26 7.26 13.85
C GLU A 29 15.18 7.03 12.79
N ILE A 30 15.08 5.82 12.24
CA ILE A 30 14.02 5.43 11.30
C ILE A 30 12.62 5.49 11.95
N GLU A 31 12.47 5.04 13.20
CA GLU A 31 11.23 5.20 13.97
C GLU A 31 10.86 6.69 14.13
N ALA A 32 11.85 7.54 14.44
CA ALA A 32 11.64 8.99 14.59
C ALA A 32 11.27 9.69 13.28
N LEU A 33 11.66 9.14 12.13
CA LEU A 33 11.24 9.59 10.80
C LEU A 33 9.82 9.14 10.42
N GLY A 34 9.09 8.48 11.33
CA GLY A 34 7.69 8.12 11.15
C GLY A 34 7.46 6.75 10.52
N VAL A 35 8.49 5.89 10.46
CA VAL A 35 8.32 4.49 10.03
C VAL A 35 7.87 3.66 11.25
N PRO A 36 6.65 3.10 11.25
CA PRO A 36 6.17 2.33 12.39
C PRO A 36 6.85 0.95 12.45
N LEU A 37 7.79 0.81 13.38
CA LEU A 37 8.51 -0.42 13.67
C LEU A 37 8.04 -0.99 15.01
N TYR A 38 8.03 -2.33 15.15
CA TYR A 38 7.75 -3.00 16.41
C TYR A 38 8.85 -4.01 16.72
N SER A 39 9.41 -3.96 17.94
CA SER A 39 10.35 -4.97 18.42
C SER A 39 9.61 -6.14 19.06
N ASN A 40 9.83 -7.35 18.56
CA ASN A 40 9.40 -8.59 19.21
C ASN A 40 10.55 -9.14 20.06
N PRO A 41 10.52 -9.02 21.40
CA PRO A 41 11.61 -9.53 22.25
C PRO A 41 11.58 -11.06 22.34
N GLY A 42 12.77 -11.70 22.36
CA GLY A 42 12.91 -13.15 22.58
C GLY A 42 13.97 -13.82 21.69
N LYS A 43 14.21 -15.12 21.89
CA LYS A 43 15.23 -15.93 21.16
C LYS A 43 15.01 -15.95 19.64
N ASN A 44 13.75 -15.90 19.21
CA ASN A 44 13.35 -15.78 17.80
C ASN A 44 12.80 -14.38 17.48
N GLY A 45 13.11 -13.40 18.33
CA GLY A 45 12.67 -12.03 18.20
C GLY A 45 13.30 -11.30 17.01
N GLY A 46 12.84 -10.08 16.76
CA GLY A 46 13.24 -9.25 15.63
C GLY A 46 12.41 -7.99 15.53
N TYR A 47 12.57 -7.27 14.43
CA TYR A 47 11.85 -6.05 14.12
C TYR A 47 10.86 -6.31 12.99
N THR A 48 9.66 -5.75 13.13
CA THR A 48 8.60 -5.84 12.12
C THR A 48 8.20 -4.44 11.66
N ILE A 49 8.17 -4.22 10.34
CA ILE A 49 7.63 -2.99 9.74
C ILE A 49 6.11 -3.12 9.68
N ILE A 50 5.40 -2.24 10.37
CA ILE A 50 3.94 -2.14 10.27
C ILE A 50 3.63 -1.39 8.97
N GLY A 51 3.58 -2.11 7.85
CA GLY A 51 3.13 -1.49 6.61
C GLY A 51 1.73 -0.89 6.79
N ASN A 52 1.53 0.36 6.35
CA ASN A 52 0.30 1.17 6.40
C ASN A 52 -0.96 0.34 6.73
N ARG A 53 -1.22 0.19 8.03
CA ARG A 53 -2.47 -0.36 8.55
C ARG A 53 -3.41 0.81 8.72
N ASP A 54 -4.17 1.10 7.68
CA ASP A 54 -5.50 1.74 7.73
C ASP A 54 -6.14 1.75 6.33
N GLN A 55 -5.91 0.70 5.54
CA GLN A 55 -6.75 0.46 4.37
C GLN A 55 -7.94 -0.35 4.84
N THR A 56 -9.07 0.33 5.08
CA THR A 56 -10.36 -0.33 5.32
C THR A 56 -10.60 -1.30 4.17
N LYS A 57 -10.63 -2.60 4.49
CA LYS A 57 -10.97 -3.63 3.52
C LYS A 57 -12.49 -3.62 3.35
N ILE A 58 -12.95 -3.18 2.18
CA ILE A 58 -14.36 -3.17 1.81
C ILE A 58 -14.57 -4.31 0.82
N ALA A 59 -15.49 -5.22 1.13
CA ALA A 59 -15.94 -6.20 0.16
C ALA A 59 -16.83 -5.50 -0.88
N ILE A 60 -16.57 -5.75 -2.17
CA ILE A 60 -17.29 -5.15 -3.29
C ILE A 60 -17.80 -6.29 -4.16
N SER A 61 -19.11 -6.32 -4.40
CA SER A 61 -19.77 -7.23 -5.35
C SER A 61 -19.53 -6.82 -6.80
N ASP A 62 -19.88 -7.69 -7.73
CA ASP A 62 -19.72 -7.43 -9.16
C ASP A 62 -20.53 -6.23 -9.65
N GLU A 63 -21.76 -6.10 -9.16
CA GLU A 63 -22.66 -5.00 -9.48
C GLU A 63 -22.17 -3.67 -8.89
N GLU A 64 -21.64 -3.69 -7.66
CA GLU A 64 -21.03 -2.51 -7.04
C GLU A 64 -19.76 -2.08 -7.79
N LEU A 65 -18.93 -3.02 -8.23
CA LEU A 65 -17.74 -2.74 -9.03
C LEU A 65 -18.14 -2.08 -10.37
N LYS A 66 -19.13 -2.64 -11.08
CA LYS A 66 -19.65 -2.06 -12.33
C LYS A 66 -20.15 -0.64 -12.11
N ALA A 67 -20.97 -0.42 -11.08
CA ALA A 67 -21.54 0.89 -10.77
C ALA A 67 -20.46 1.93 -10.43
N LEU A 68 -19.46 1.55 -9.64
CA LEU A 68 -18.34 2.42 -9.27
C LEU A 68 -17.51 2.82 -10.50
N VAL A 69 -17.12 1.86 -11.33
CA VAL A 69 -16.33 2.14 -12.54
C VAL A 69 -17.13 3.02 -13.49
N PHE A 70 -18.39 2.68 -13.78
CA PHE A 70 -19.27 3.50 -14.62
C PHE A 70 -19.38 4.95 -14.11
N THR A 71 -19.59 5.13 -12.80
CA THR A 71 -19.72 6.46 -12.21
C THR A 71 -18.43 7.25 -12.35
N LEU A 72 -17.28 6.66 -12.02
CA LEU A 72 -15.98 7.31 -12.09
C LEU A 72 -15.57 7.65 -13.53
N SER A 73 -15.84 6.75 -14.49
CA SER A 73 -15.56 6.98 -15.89
C SER A 73 -16.48 8.05 -16.48
N SER A 74 -17.77 8.10 -16.09
CA SER A 74 -18.73 9.10 -16.61
C SER A 74 -18.44 10.54 -16.17
N ILE A 75 -17.80 10.73 -15.01
CA ILE A 75 -17.39 12.06 -14.54
C ILE A 75 -15.98 12.48 -14.99
N SER A 76 -15.26 11.61 -15.70
CA SER A 76 -13.84 11.82 -16.03
C SER A 76 -13.58 13.06 -16.93
N ASN A 77 -14.57 13.45 -17.73
CA ASN A 77 -14.48 14.60 -18.65
C ASN A 77 -15.08 15.90 -18.07
N VAL A 78 -15.48 15.90 -16.80
CA VAL A 78 -15.98 17.10 -16.14
C VAL A 78 -14.82 18.06 -15.88
N SER A 79 -14.93 19.28 -16.41
CA SER A 79 -13.93 20.33 -16.18
C SER A 79 -13.94 20.79 -14.72
N ASN A 80 -12.75 21.03 -14.16
CA ASN A 80 -12.54 21.44 -12.76
C ASN A 80 -13.13 20.48 -11.71
N LEU A 81 -13.10 19.17 -12.00
CA LEU A 81 -13.54 18.16 -11.04
C LEU A 81 -12.60 18.14 -9.81
N PRO A 82 -13.11 18.37 -8.59
CA PRO A 82 -12.30 18.23 -7.39
C PRO A 82 -11.88 16.77 -7.19
N PHE A 83 -10.73 16.54 -6.56
CA PHE A 83 -10.23 15.19 -6.25
C PHE A 83 -9.90 14.30 -7.47
N GLN A 84 -9.49 14.91 -8.59
CA GLN A 84 -9.14 14.18 -9.82
C GLN A 84 -8.06 13.10 -9.59
N THR A 85 -7.06 13.38 -8.76
CA THR A 85 -6.01 12.43 -8.41
C THR A 85 -6.56 11.23 -7.64
N GLU A 86 -7.45 11.47 -6.68
CA GLU A 86 -8.08 10.44 -5.87
C GLU A 86 -8.97 9.52 -6.71
N TYR A 87 -9.70 10.06 -7.68
CA TYR A 87 -10.49 9.24 -8.61
C TYR A 87 -9.61 8.29 -9.43
N GLN A 88 -8.47 8.77 -9.94
CA GLN A 88 -7.51 7.93 -10.66
C GLN A 88 -6.93 6.84 -9.76
N GLU A 89 -6.60 7.18 -8.51
CA GLU A 89 -6.10 6.21 -7.53
C GLU A 89 -7.16 5.19 -7.11
N ILE A 90 -8.44 5.56 -7.03
CA ILE A 90 -9.54 4.63 -6.80
C ILE A 90 -9.66 3.66 -7.97
N LEU A 91 -9.67 4.14 -9.22
CA LEU A 91 -9.72 3.29 -10.41
C LEU A 91 -8.54 2.30 -10.46
N LYS A 92 -7.33 2.77 -10.14
CA LYS A 92 -6.14 1.93 -10.06
C LYS A 92 -6.24 0.86 -8.98
N LYS A 93 -6.78 1.21 -7.80
CA LYS A 93 -7.04 0.23 -6.72
C LYS A 93 -8.09 -0.79 -7.13
N LEU A 94 -9.21 -0.36 -7.73
CA LEU A 94 -10.25 -1.27 -8.23
C LEU A 94 -9.70 -2.19 -9.31
N TYR A 95 -8.91 -1.66 -10.24
CA TYR A 95 -8.20 -2.45 -11.24
C TYR A 95 -7.33 -3.49 -10.55
N ASN A 96 -6.37 -3.08 -9.71
CA ASN A 96 -5.39 -3.98 -9.09
C ASN A 96 -6.00 -5.05 -8.18
N ASN A 97 -7.12 -4.76 -7.50
CA ASN A 97 -7.76 -5.69 -6.57
C ASN A 97 -8.87 -6.54 -7.22
N SER A 98 -9.24 -6.26 -8.47
CA SER A 98 -10.26 -7.02 -9.19
C SER A 98 -9.64 -8.01 -10.17
N ASN A 99 -10.19 -9.22 -10.20
CA ASN A 99 -9.89 -10.23 -11.23
C ASN A 99 -10.60 -9.94 -12.57
N LYS A 100 -11.40 -8.88 -12.65
CA LYS A 100 -12.29 -8.57 -13.79
C LYS A 100 -11.78 -7.37 -14.59
N LYS A 101 -10.53 -7.45 -15.04
CA LYS A 101 -9.84 -6.37 -15.77
C LYS A 101 -10.56 -5.98 -17.06
N GLU A 102 -11.08 -6.95 -17.80
CA GLU A 102 -11.82 -6.74 -19.05
C GLU A 102 -13.06 -5.87 -18.85
N LEU A 103 -13.80 -6.10 -17.76
CA LEU A 103 -14.97 -5.31 -17.40
C LEU A 103 -14.59 -3.86 -17.13
N ILE A 104 -13.48 -3.62 -16.41
CA ILE A 104 -13.02 -2.26 -16.10
C ILE A 104 -12.61 -1.52 -17.36
N ASN A 105 -11.92 -2.21 -18.28
CA ASN A 105 -11.50 -1.62 -19.56
C ASN A 105 -12.72 -1.23 -20.42
N GLN A 106 -13.73 -2.10 -20.50
CA GLN A 106 -14.96 -1.83 -21.25
C GLN A 106 -15.60 -0.48 -20.86
N TYR A 107 -15.67 -0.15 -19.57
CA TYR A 107 -16.29 1.09 -19.12
C TYR A 107 -15.38 2.31 -19.24
N ASN A 108 -14.05 2.14 -19.20
CA ASN A 108 -13.12 3.24 -19.47
C ASN A 108 -13.18 3.69 -20.92
N ASP A 109 -13.37 2.76 -21.86
CA ASP A 109 -13.46 3.05 -23.29
C ASP A 109 -14.78 3.76 -23.67
N LEU A 110 -15.82 3.70 -22.82
CA LEU A 110 -17.12 4.33 -23.09
C LEU A 110 -17.14 5.85 -22.93
N PHE A 111 -16.13 6.42 -22.25
CA PHE A 111 -16.11 7.84 -21.89
C PHE A 111 -14.81 8.54 -22.33
N GLN A 112 -14.03 7.93 -23.22
CA GLN A 112 -12.94 8.61 -23.95
C GLN A 112 -13.46 9.46 -25.11
#